data_AF-A0A975DTV7-F1
#
_entry.id   AF-A0A975DTV7-F1
#
_cell.length_a   1.000
_cell.length_b   1.000
_cell.length_c   1.000
_cell.angle_alpha   90.00
_cell.angle_beta   90.00
_cell.angle_gamma   90.00
#
_symmetry.space_group_name_H-M   'P 1'
#
loop_
_entity.id
_entity.type
_entity.pdbx_description
1 polymer ?
#
loop_
_entity_poly.entity_id
_entity_poly.type
_entity_poly.pdbx_seq_one_letter_code
_entity_poly.pdbx_strand_id
1 'polypeptide(L)'
;MPRLVVFLARHAAIGFAVAVVFVGALVAIDVHGLGTLLQSSADGVLALAILTFATGLTFASAQMGFAVMLMTERQDGGRGGRRATLRLPARPALQPVRVVARRSR
;
A
#
# COMPACT_ATOMS: atom_id res chain seq x y z
N MET A 1 -11.45 -19.81 1.99
CA MET A 1 -10.65 -19.02 1.04
C MET A 1 -9.28 -18.73 1.64
N PRO A 2 -8.18 -18.78 0.87
CA PRO A 2 -6.83 -18.50 1.36
C PRO A 2 -6.72 -17.08 1.92
N ARG A 3 -6.02 -16.91 3.05
CA ARG A 3 -6.01 -15.66 3.84
C ARG A 3 -5.49 -14.43 3.08
N LEU A 4 -4.60 -14.64 2.10
CA LEU A 4 -4.04 -13.59 1.24
C LEU A 4 -5.09 -12.97 0.31
N VAL A 5 -6.00 -13.79 -0.24
CA VAL A 5 -7.05 -13.29 -1.14
C VAL A 5 -8.03 -12.39 -0.40
N VAL A 6 -8.40 -12.77 0.83
CA VAL A 6 -9.27 -11.93 1.68
C VAL A 6 -8.56 -10.63 2.08
N PHE A 7 -7.27 -10.69 2.38
CA PHE A 7 -6.48 -9.49 2.66
C PHE A 7 -6.48 -8.54 1.46
N LEU A 8 -6.20 -9.03 0.26
CA LEU A 8 -6.11 -8.23 -0.94
C LEU A 8 -7.47 -7.65 -1.33
N ALA A 9 -8.52 -8.48 -1.29
CA ALA A 9 -9.90 -8.07 -1.58
C ALA A 9 -10.38 -6.96 -0.62
N ARG A 10 -9.98 -7.00 0.66
CA ARG A 10 -10.31 -5.94 1.61
C ARG A 10 -9.67 -4.60 1.22
N HIS A 11 -8.40 -4.60 0.79
CA HIS A 11 -7.72 -3.37 0.36
C HIS A 11 -8.26 -2.88 -0.99
N ALA A 12 -8.60 -3.80 -1.90
CA ALA A 12 -9.32 -3.49 -3.14
C ALA A 12 -10.64 -2.76 -2.86
N ALA A 13 -11.45 -3.29 -1.94
CA ALA A 13 -12.72 -2.70 -1.55
C ALA A 13 -12.54 -1.31 -0.91
N ILE A 14 -11.50 -1.13 -0.08
CA ILE A 14 -11.16 0.18 0.50
C ILE A 14 -10.80 1.18 -0.62
N GLY A 15 -9.93 0.80 -1.55
CA GLY A 15 -9.55 1.66 -2.69
C GLY A 15 -10.75 2.01 -3.56
N PHE A 16 -11.62 1.04 -3.85
CA PHE A 16 -12.85 1.28 -4.62
C PHE A 16 -13.82 2.22 -3.89
N ALA A 17 -13.99 2.07 -2.57
CA ALA A 17 -14.84 2.97 -1.79
C ALA A 17 -14.32 4.42 -1.82
N VAL A 18 -13.00 4.61 -1.74
CA VAL A 18 -12.38 5.92 -1.89
C VAL A 18 -12.65 6.51 -3.28
N ALA A 19 -12.60 5.70 -4.34
CA ALA A 19 -12.91 6.16 -5.69
C ALA A 19 -14.37 6.58 -5.86
N VAL A 20 -15.33 5.87 -5.26
CA VAL A 20 -16.76 6.27 -5.29
C VAL A 20 -16.92 7.66 -4.66
N VAL A 21 -16.29 7.89 -3.50
CA VAL A 21 -16.30 9.21 -2.85
C VAL A 21 -15.64 10.26 -3.73
N PHE A 22 -14.50 9.94 -4.36
CA PHE A 22 -13.79 10.85 -5.26
C PHE A 22 -14.62 11.23 -6.49
N VAL A 23 -15.22 10.25 -7.19
CA VAL A 23 -16.09 10.51 -8.34
C VAL A 23 -17.34 11.27 -7.91
N GLY A 24 -17.94 10.92 -6.77
CA GLY A 24 -19.05 11.67 -6.20
C GLY A 24 -18.69 13.14 -5.95
N ALA A 25 -17.48 13.41 -5.44
CA ALA A 25 -16.98 14.77 -5.28
C ALA A 25 -16.80 15.49 -6.63
N LEU A 26 -16.23 14.83 -7.66
CA LEU A 26 -16.08 15.41 -8.99
C LEU A 26 -17.41 15.81 -9.63
N VAL A 27 -18.43 14.97 -9.47
CA VAL A 27 -19.78 15.23 -9.96
C VAL A 27 -20.45 16.33 -9.16
N ALA A 28 -20.29 16.34 -7.83
CA ALA A 28 -20.91 17.34 -6.96
C ALA A 28 -20.37 18.76 -7.18
N ILE A 29 -19.06 18.90 -7.44
CA ILE A 29 -18.44 20.20 -7.75
C ILE A 29 -18.53 20.57 -9.25
N ASP A 30 -19.16 19.71 -10.04
CA ASP A 30 -19.33 19.86 -11.49
C ASP A 30 -18.03 20.20 -12.23
N VAL A 31 -16.97 19.39 -12.00
CA VAL A 31 -15.65 19.65 -12.61
C VAL A 31 -15.77 19.74 -14.13
N HIS A 32 -15.46 20.91 -14.69
CA HIS A 32 -15.56 21.18 -16.13
C HIS A 32 -16.94 20.85 -16.73
N GLY A 33 -18.02 20.91 -15.94
CA GLY A 33 -19.36 20.57 -16.41
C GLY A 33 -19.68 19.07 -16.43
N LEU A 34 -18.85 18.21 -15.83
CA LEU A 34 -19.07 16.75 -15.80
C LEU A 34 -20.42 16.33 -15.22
N GLY A 35 -20.80 16.89 -14.08
CA GLY A 35 -22.08 16.59 -13.43
C GLY A 35 -23.26 17.10 -14.25
N THR A 36 -23.12 18.24 -14.91
CA THR A 36 -24.12 18.77 -15.84
C THR A 36 -24.24 17.87 -17.08
N LEU A 37 -23.11 17.44 -17.67
CA LEU A 37 -23.06 16.52 -18.80
C LEU A 37 -23.71 15.17 -18.50
N LEU A 38 -23.45 14.63 -17.31
CA LEU A 38 -24.06 13.37 -16.87
C LEU A 38 -25.58 13.50 -16.71
N GLN A 39 -26.09 14.65 -16.28
CA GLN A 39 -27.53 14.85 -16.11
C GLN A 39 -28.26 15.13 -17.44
N SER A 40 -27.61 15.81 -18.39
CA SER A 40 -28.21 16.16 -19.67
C SER A 40 -28.17 15.03 -20.71
N SER A 41 -27.31 14.03 -20.52
CA SER A 41 -27.12 12.94 -21.47
C SER A 41 -28.04 11.76 -21.18
N ALA A 42 -28.61 11.16 -22.24
CA ALA A 42 -29.41 9.93 -22.13
C ALA A 42 -28.61 8.77 -21.53
N ASP A 43 -27.30 8.74 -21.77
CA ASP A 43 -26.37 7.72 -21.26
C ASP A 43 -25.68 8.11 -19.95
N GLY A 44 -26.17 9.15 -19.26
CA GLY A 44 -25.56 9.68 -18.04
C GLY A 44 -25.26 8.64 -16.96
N VAL A 45 -26.18 7.71 -16.73
CA VAL A 45 -26.02 6.63 -15.75
C VAL A 45 -24.92 5.66 -16.18
N LEU A 46 -24.85 5.33 -17.48
CA LEU A 46 -23.81 4.44 -18.01
C LEU A 46 -22.44 5.10 -17.94
N ALA A 47 -22.35 6.38 -18.30
CA ALA A 47 -21.12 7.16 -18.19
C ALA A 47 -20.64 7.25 -16.73
N LEU A 48 -21.55 7.51 -15.78
CA LEU A 48 -21.23 7.51 -14.35
C LEU A 48 -20.74 6.14 -13.87
N ALA A 49 -21.37 5.05 -14.33
CA ALA A 49 -20.96 3.69 -13.97
C ALA A 49 -19.56 3.36 -14.52
N ILE A 50 -19.28 3.68 -15.79
CA ILE A 50 -17.97 3.46 -16.41
C ILE A 50 -16.90 4.32 -15.73
N LEU A 51 -17.18 5.61 -15.48
CA LEU A 51 -16.27 6.51 -14.79
C LEU A 51 -15.93 5.97 -13.39
N THR A 52 -16.96 5.64 -12.60
CA THR A 52 -16.78 5.11 -11.25
C THR A 52 -16.05 3.78 -11.26
N PHE A 53 -16.35 2.89 -12.20
CA PHE A 53 -15.70 1.59 -12.30
C PHE A 53 -14.23 1.72 -12.71
N ALA A 54 -13.92 2.52 -13.73
CA ALA A 54 -12.55 2.72 -14.20
C ALA A 54 -11.68 3.38 -13.11
N THR A 55 -12.16 4.47 -12.52
CA THR A 55 -11.46 5.14 -11.40
C THR A 55 -11.37 4.23 -10.18
N GLY A 56 -12.45 3.49 -9.90
CA GLY A 56 -12.50 2.48 -8.85
C GLY A 56 -11.44 1.41 -8.99
N LEU A 57 -11.26 0.88 -10.20
CA LEU A 57 -10.24 -0.11 -10.50
C LEU A 57 -8.83 0.46 -10.32
N THR A 58 -8.59 1.71 -10.72
CA THR A 58 -7.31 2.42 -10.52
C THR A 58 -6.97 2.57 -9.03
N PHE A 59 -7.90 3.06 -8.21
CA PHE A 59 -7.67 3.23 -6.77
C PHE A 59 -7.58 1.89 -6.04
N ALA A 60 -8.40 0.91 -6.41
CA ALA A 60 -8.32 -0.45 -5.86
C ALA A 60 -6.94 -1.06 -6.14
N SER A 61 -6.41 -0.92 -7.36
CA SER A 61 -5.07 -1.37 -7.74
C SER A 61 -3.99 -0.67 -6.91
N ALA A 62 -4.06 0.67 -6.78
CA ALA A 62 -3.11 1.43 -5.97
C ALA A 62 -3.13 1.00 -4.49
N GLN A 63 -4.31 0.79 -3.90
CA GLN A 63 -4.43 0.31 -2.52
C GLN A 63 -3.93 -1.12 -2.34
N MET A 64 -4.19 -1.99 -3.30
CA MET A 64 -3.62 -3.34 -3.30
C MET A 64 -2.09 -3.30 -3.33
N GLY A 65 -1.49 -2.48 -4.21
CA GLY A 65 -0.04 -2.28 -4.27
C GLY A 65 0.54 -1.72 -2.97
N PHE A 66 -0.10 -0.69 -2.40
CA PHE A 66 0.28 -0.11 -1.11
C PHE A 66 0.24 -1.14 0.02
N ALA A 67 -0.82 -1.96 0.06
CA ALA A 67 -0.97 -3.01 1.05
C ALA A 67 0.13 -4.06 0.97
N VAL A 68 0.50 -4.47 -0.26
CA VAL A 68 1.60 -5.41 -0.50
C VAL A 68 2.95 -4.80 -0.09
N MET A 69 3.23 -3.54 -0.43
CA MET A 69 4.46 -2.86 -0.03
C MET A 69 4.59 -2.77 1.50
N LEU A 70 3.47 -2.54 2.21
CA LEU A 70 3.43 -2.44 3.68
C LEU A 70 3.41 -3.80 4.40
N MET A 71 3.24 -4.92 3.68
CA MET A 71 3.34 -6.27 4.26
C MET A 71 4.78 -6.65 4.60
N THR A 72 5.76 -6.05 3.94
CA THR A 72 7.20 -6.33 4.13
C THR A 72 7.66 -6.05 5.57
N GLU A 73 7.05 -5.07 6.26
CA GLU A 73 7.42 -4.70 7.64
C GLU A 73 6.89 -5.67 8.72
N ARG A 74 5.96 -6.58 8.41
CA ARG A 74 5.20 -7.31 9.44
C ARG A 74 5.63 -8.76 9.67
N GLN A 75 6.62 -9.26 8.95
CA GLN A 75 7.10 -10.64 9.14
C GLN A 75 8.14 -10.79 10.25
N ASP A 76 8.70 -9.68 10.75
CA ASP A 76 9.50 -9.67 11.98
C ASP A 76 8.66 -9.10 13.13
N GLY A 77 8.35 -9.96 14.11
CA GLY A 77 7.26 -9.75 15.06
C GLY A 77 7.36 -8.50 15.93
N GLY A 78 6.21 -7.88 16.19
CA GLY A 78 6.05 -6.91 17.28
C GLY A 78 4.93 -5.91 17.06
N ARG A 79 3.74 -6.19 17.60
CA ARG A 79 2.78 -5.13 17.94
C ARG A 79 3.43 -4.25 19.00
N GLY A 80 3.66 -2.98 18.68
CA GLY A 80 4.02 -1.94 19.63
C GLY A 80 5.46 -1.47 19.50
N GLY A 81 5.62 -0.15 19.34
CA GLY A 81 6.89 0.55 19.32
C GLY A 81 7.65 0.42 20.63
N ARG A 82 8.29 -0.73 20.86
CA ARG A 82 9.45 -0.79 21.74
C ARG A 82 10.63 -0.37 20.89
N ARG A 83 11.19 0.79 21.24
CA ARG A 83 12.56 1.17 20.86
C ARG A 83 13.40 -0.10 20.99
N ALA A 84 13.91 -0.60 19.87
CA ALA A 84 14.90 -1.65 19.88
C ALA A 84 16.09 -1.06 20.64
N THR A 85 16.17 -1.35 21.94
CA THR A 85 17.42 -1.20 22.66
C THR A 85 18.35 -2.19 22.00
N LEU A 86 19.09 -1.73 20.99
CA LEU A 86 20.26 -2.41 20.48
C LEU A 86 21.15 -2.62 21.70
N ARG A 87 21.08 -3.82 22.29
CA ARG A 87 22.12 -4.33 23.16
C ARG A 87 23.30 -4.62 22.24
N LEU A 88 23.99 -3.54 21.86
CA LEU A 88 25.31 -3.64 21.29
C LEU A 88 26.11 -4.54 22.25
N PRO A 89 26.67 -5.68 21.81
CA PRO A 89 27.57 -6.44 22.65
C PRO A 89 28.63 -5.47 23.16
N ALA A 90 28.82 -5.46 24.48
CA ALA A 90 29.63 -4.49 25.19
C ALA A 90 31.08 -4.56 24.69
N ARG A 91 31.41 -3.72 23.70
CA ARG A 91 32.72 -3.60 23.04
C ARG A 91 33.16 -4.92 22.36
N PRO A 92 33.62 -4.89 21.10
CA PRO A 92 34.38 -6.02 20.58
C PRO A 92 35.62 -6.18 21.47
N ALA A 93 35.64 -7.18 22.33
CA ALA A 93 36.85 -7.57 23.04
C ALA A 93 37.80 -8.13 21.98
N LEU A 94 38.91 -7.42 21.75
CA LEU A 94 39.97 -7.88 20.87
C LEU A 94 40.51 -9.20 21.42
N GLN A 95 40.10 -10.31 20.81
CA GLN A 95 40.60 -11.62 21.15
C GLN A 95 41.89 -11.84 20.36
N PRO A 96 43.07 -11.96 21.00
CA PRO A 96 44.32 -12.14 20.29
C PRO A 96 44.32 -13.52 19.62
N VAL A 97 44.21 -13.51 18.30
CA VAL A 97 44.45 -14.69 17.46
C VAL A 97 45.96 -14.87 17.34
N ARG A 98 46.46 -16.06 17.75
CA ARG A 98 47.86 -16.43 17.52
C ARG A 98 48.04 -16.76 16.05
N VAL A 99 48.70 -15.87 15.33
CA VAL A 99 49.16 -16.14 13.97
C VAL A 99 50.53 -16.78 14.04
N VAL A 100 50.68 -17.98 13.47
CA VAL A 100 51.98 -18.59 13.25
C VAL A 100 52.62 -17.88 12.07
N ALA A 101 53.65 -17.06 12.33
CA ALA A 101 54.38 -16.37 11.28
C ALA A 101 55.12 -17.39 10.40
N ARG A 102 54.60 -17.64 9.20
CA ARG A 102 55.29 -18.46 8.19
C ARG A 102 56.35 -17.59 7.53
N ARG A 103 57.61 -17.81 7.92
CA ARG A 103 58.76 -17.12 7.32
C ARG A 103 58.94 -17.63 5.88
N SER A 104 58.56 -16.81 4.90
CA SER A 104 58.94 -17.03 3.50
C SER A 104 60.45 -16.88 3.40
N ARG A 105 61.13 -17.92 2.89
CA ARG A 105 62.48 -17.79 2.35
C ARG A 105 62.40 -17.29 0.92
#